data_AF-A0A949J1Y3-F1
#
_entry.id   AF-A0A949J1Y3-F1
#
_cell.length_a   1.000
_cell.length_b   1.000
_cell.length_c   1.000
_cell.angle_alpha   90.00
_cell.angle_beta   90.00
_cell.angle_gamma   90.00
#
_symmetry.space_group_name_H-M   'P 1'
#
loop_
_entity.id
_entity.type
_entity.pdbx_description
1 polymer ?
#
loop_
_entity_poly.entity_id
_entity_poly.type
_entity_poly.pdbx_seq_one_letter_code
_entity_poly.pdbx_strand_id
1 'polypeptide(L)'
;MSFENPQNQKMAGVENEDAMKGKASEEFEAPQREPVEKMIAADTEEIGALWSNIPEEMKQSPEFFDLAEGYKGNIEAYVASQREWYKKQGVDQYWGGFQIKEKLQRLRNRAVGTLGEDESKKLVAEARTRQQEEKRKQSDAAATEKLQAIKKDLGIETEKKPENLFDRLKREYGVADVKSMQSAFTAFEEYRKKEKAQFVVGENQFYQFLTSRELSDDIESPTAKAMEAEKDADPKDYEELLLGFYGSWRENMSANKERVLAKRPALKKTFDLIETLPRPKSSKELRDLYRKYPDLNEISAVSYQDGLGEEGMRNNPFLHFHSHRKDGYTYEAAKIEVRLYLNPPKEILPQLAKKFAELAQSEKVPYYFKMIDFSLQKPTKSDARRLDRMVFYSDKENGSKIAELLQKISDENPEWLKGRPLPPLVAEAASGVGAAEEPSEYQNQKFSRAGDKNTSFNAVRAKFLRDVWQGTAMDVLSRNPDIQPRGGRTMREIFSDLIPAADKQYATQFQQAGFDESKLDDRGKRIFESAIQRFMADVLPNIKSESLMPYVNEEIKKRAKEYGVNPENLAFNI
;
A
#
# COMPACT_ATOMS: atom_id res chain seq x y z
N MET A 1 -41.68 -65.26 -15.35
CA MET A 1 -42.99 -64.64 -15.09
C MET A 1 -43.11 -63.45 -16.02
N SER A 2 -44.16 -63.50 -16.84
CA SER A 2 -44.79 -62.53 -17.75
C SER A 2 -44.20 -61.12 -17.88
N PHE A 3 -43.80 -60.69 -19.10
CA PHE A 3 -44.63 -60.10 -20.20
C PHE A 3 -44.97 -58.62 -19.87
N GLU A 4 -44.77 -57.62 -20.73
CA GLU A 4 -45.13 -57.59 -22.16
C GLU A 4 -44.43 -56.43 -22.90
N ASN A 5 -44.08 -56.71 -24.16
CA ASN A 5 -43.88 -55.78 -25.28
C ASN A 5 -44.78 -56.34 -26.39
N PRO A 6 -45.48 -55.51 -27.18
CA PRO A 6 -45.23 -55.56 -28.64
C PRO A 6 -45.32 -54.17 -29.30
N GLN A 7 -44.42 -53.81 -30.22
CA GLN A 7 -44.39 -54.16 -31.66
C GLN A 7 -45.59 -53.59 -32.46
N ASN A 8 -45.35 -52.61 -33.34
CA ASN A 8 -45.01 -52.75 -34.79
C ASN A 8 -46.26 -52.89 -35.69
N GLN A 9 -46.48 -51.99 -36.65
CA GLN A 9 -46.34 -52.28 -38.09
C GLN A 9 -46.73 -51.10 -39.00
N LYS A 10 -45.94 -50.98 -40.07
CA LYS A 10 -46.04 -50.12 -41.25
C LYS A 10 -47.11 -50.64 -42.23
N MET A 11 -47.62 -49.75 -43.10
CA MET A 11 -47.66 -49.80 -44.58
C MET A 11 -48.31 -48.48 -45.08
N ALA A 12 -47.61 -47.59 -45.80
CA ALA A 12 -47.53 -47.48 -47.28
C ALA A 12 -48.91 -47.53 -47.97
N GLY A 13 -49.38 -46.56 -48.79
CA GLY A 13 -48.85 -45.32 -49.37
C GLY A 13 -49.90 -44.72 -50.33
N VAL A 14 -49.46 -43.76 -51.16
CA VAL A 14 -50.09 -43.21 -52.40
C VAL A 14 -50.83 -41.86 -52.29
N GLU A 15 -50.15 -40.85 -52.86
CA GLU A 15 -50.57 -39.73 -53.75
C GLU A 15 -51.84 -38.91 -53.46
N ASN A 16 -51.65 -37.58 -53.31
CA ASN A 16 -52.22 -36.61 -54.26
C ASN A 16 -51.64 -35.20 -54.05
N GLU A 17 -51.10 -34.66 -55.14
CA GLU A 17 -50.83 -33.23 -55.35
C GLU A 17 -52.14 -32.44 -55.56
N ASP A 18 -52.07 -31.14 -55.30
CA ASP A 18 -52.96 -30.08 -55.81
C ASP A 18 -54.47 -30.18 -55.52
N ALA A 19 -54.87 -29.58 -54.40
CA ALA A 19 -56.17 -28.93 -54.27
C ALA A 19 -56.04 -27.59 -53.53
N MET A 20 -55.67 -26.59 -54.34
CA MET A 20 -55.92 -25.16 -54.11
C MET A 20 -57.32 -24.85 -53.54
N LYS A 21 -57.35 -23.80 -52.71
CA LYS A 21 -58.46 -22.84 -52.47
C LYS A 21 -59.54 -23.22 -51.45
N GLY A 22 -59.38 -22.65 -50.25
CA GLY A 22 -60.35 -21.64 -49.79
C GLY A 22 -61.00 -21.85 -48.41
N LYS A 23 -60.56 -21.01 -47.44
CA LYS A 23 -61.27 -20.35 -46.30
C LYS A 23 -60.27 -20.20 -45.14
N ALA A 24 -59.58 -19.06 -44.97
CA ALA A 24 -60.00 -17.83 -44.26
C ALA A 24 -60.68 -18.17 -42.92
N SER A 25 -60.23 -17.75 -41.73
CA SER A 25 -59.39 -16.60 -41.34
C SER A 25 -59.03 -16.76 -39.85
N GLU A 26 -57.75 -16.70 -39.48
CA GLU A 26 -57.32 -16.40 -38.10
C GLU A 26 -56.28 -15.28 -38.18
N GLU A 27 -56.55 -14.23 -37.40
CA GLU A 27 -55.80 -12.99 -37.34
C GLU A 27 -54.38 -13.24 -36.81
N PHE A 28 -53.39 -13.13 -37.70
CA PHE A 28 -52.01 -12.92 -37.30
C PHE A 28 -51.84 -11.43 -36.97
N GLU A 29 -51.65 -11.10 -35.69
CA GLU A 29 -51.16 -9.78 -35.30
C GLU A 29 -49.83 -9.51 -36.00
N ALA A 30 -49.76 -8.44 -36.79
CA ALA A 30 -48.52 -7.99 -37.39
C ALA A 30 -47.53 -7.59 -36.29
N PRO A 31 -46.25 -7.99 -36.37
CA PRO A 31 -45.26 -7.64 -35.36
C PRO A 31 -45.13 -6.11 -35.28
N GLN A 32 -45.10 -5.59 -34.04
CA GLN A 32 -44.94 -4.16 -33.78
C GLN A 32 -43.68 -3.64 -34.47
N ARG A 33 -43.86 -2.62 -35.31
CA ARG A 33 -42.78 -1.94 -36.02
C ARG A 33 -42.02 -1.05 -35.03
N GLU A 34 -40.81 -1.44 -34.64
CA GLU A 34 -39.91 -0.51 -33.97
C GLU A 34 -39.15 0.36 -34.98
N PRO A 35 -38.93 1.66 -34.69
CA PRO A 35 -38.10 2.52 -35.54
C PRO A 35 -36.68 1.96 -35.66
N VAL A 36 -36.15 1.92 -36.88
CA VAL A 36 -34.78 1.47 -37.20
C VAL A 36 -33.72 2.14 -36.30
N GLU A 37 -33.98 3.38 -35.86
CA GLU A 37 -33.11 4.14 -34.97
C GLU A 37 -33.03 3.55 -33.55
N LYS A 38 -34.14 2.99 -33.02
CA LYS A 38 -34.15 2.30 -31.73
C LYS A 38 -33.42 0.96 -31.80
N MET A 39 -33.58 0.23 -32.90
CA MET A 39 -32.86 -1.03 -33.11
C MET A 39 -31.36 -0.83 -33.28
N ILE A 40 -30.94 0.20 -34.03
CA ILE A 40 -29.51 0.55 -34.14
C ILE A 40 -28.93 1.01 -32.79
N ALA A 41 -29.70 1.73 -31.98
CA ALA A 41 -29.28 2.09 -30.62
C ALA A 41 -29.10 0.85 -29.74
N ALA A 42 -30.03 -0.11 -29.80
CA ALA A 42 -29.95 -1.37 -29.07
C ALA A 42 -28.75 -2.23 -29.52
N ASP A 43 -28.49 -2.35 -30.82
CA ASP A 43 -27.32 -3.07 -31.34
C ASP A 43 -26.01 -2.38 -30.94
N THR A 44 -25.96 -1.04 -30.94
CA THR A 44 -24.78 -0.28 -30.50
C THR A 44 -24.51 -0.46 -29.01
N GLU A 45 -25.55 -0.49 -28.18
CA GLU A 45 -25.46 -0.74 -26.74
C GLU A 45 -25.02 -2.19 -26.44
N GLU A 46 -25.57 -3.18 -27.16
CA GLU A 46 -25.19 -4.59 -27.03
C GLU A 46 -23.73 -4.83 -27.45
N ILE A 47 -23.26 -4.18 -28.52
CA ILE A 47 -21.85 -4.22 -28.95
C ILE A 47 -20.94 -3.56 -27.91
N GLY A 48 -21.34 -2.41 -27.36
CA GLY A 48 -20.62 -1.74 -26.27
C GLY A 48 -20.50 -2.62 -25.03
N ALA A 49 -21.59 -3.30 -24.66
CA ALA A 49 -21.60 -4.25 -23.55
C ALA A 49 -20.66 -5.45 -23.81
N LEU A 50 -20.69 -6.03 -25.02
CA LEU A 50 -19.80 -7.14 -25.39
C LEU A 50 -18.33 -6.72 -25.40
N TRP A 51 -18.01 -5.51 -25.86
CA TRP A 51 -16.66 -4.95 -25.82
C TRP A 51 -16.16 -4.69 -24.39
N SER A 52 -17.04 -4.18 -23.53
CA SER A 52 -16.71 -3.91 -22.12
C SER A 52 -16.41 -5.18 -21.32
N ASN A 53 -16.92 -6.34 -21.77
CA ASN A 53 -16.69 -7.65 -21.15
C ASN A 53 -15.36 -8.30 -21.57
N ILE A 54 -14.58 -7.69 -22.47
CA ILE A 54 -13.26 -8.17 -22.86
C ILE A 54 -12.22 -7.68 -21.83
N PRO A 55 -11.41 -8.56 -21.22
CA PRO A 55 -10.38 -8.17 -20.24
C PRO A 55 -9.40 -7.14 -20.80
N GLU A 56 -8.96 -6.18 -19.98
CA GLU A 56 -8.14 -5.06 -20.42
C GLU A 56 -6.74 -5.50 -20.85
N GLU A 57 -6.25 -6.59 -20.26
CA GLU A 57 -5.00 -7.25 -20.60
C GLU A 57 -5.03 -7.84 -22.02
N MET A 58 -6.21 -8.31 -22.48
CA MET A 58 -6.42 -8.75 -23.87
C MET A 58 -6.53 -7.57 -24.82
N LYS A 59 -7.14 -6.45 -24.39
CA LYS A 59 -7.18 -5.22 -25.21
C LYS A 59 -5.80 -4.63 -25.44
N GLN A 60 -4.81 -4.92 -24.59
CA GLN A 60 -3.44 -4.44 -24.73
C GLN A 60 -2.53 -5.37 -25.56
N SER A 61 -3.03 -6.54 -25.99
CA SER A 61 -2.29 -7.43 -26.91
C SER A 61 -2.24 -6.83 -28.31
N PRO A 62 -1.06 -6.65 -28.94
CA PRO A 62 -0.94 -6.12 -30.31
C PRO A 62 -1.77 -6.90 -31.34
N GLU A 63 -1.78 -8.23 -31.21
CA GLU A 63 -2.51 -9.15 -32.12
C GLU A 63 -4.03 -9.02 -31.97
N PHE A 64 -4.50 -8.69 -30.76
CA PHE A 64 -5.91 -8.45 -30.50
C PHE A 64 -6.31 -7.03 -30.90
N PHE A 65 -5.45 -6.04 -30.66
CA PHE A 65 -5.70 -4.63 -30.99
C PHE A 65 -5.87 -4.42 -32.50
N ASP A 66 -4.99 -5.00 -33.32
CA ASP A 66 -5.08 -4.93 -34.79
C ASP A 66 -6.35 -5.60 -35.33
N LEU A 67 -6.73 -6.74 -34.74
CA LEU A 67 -7.98 -7.42 -35.08
C LEU A 67 -9.17 -6.54 -34.67
N ALA A 68 -9.16 -6.01 -33.45
CA ALA A 68 -10.31 -5.39 -32.83
C ALA A 68 -10.56 -3.95 -33.34
N GLU A 69 -9.53 -3.17 -33.66
CA GLU A 69 -9.66 -1.91 -34.41
C GLU A 69 -10.13 -2.15 -35.84
N GLY A 70 -9.58 -3.16 -36.52
CA GLY A 70 -10.03 -3.56 -37.85
C GLY A 70 -11.51 -3.96 -37.86
N TYR A 71 -11.98 -4.66 -36.83
CA TYR A 71 -13.40 -5.03 -36.71
C TYR A 71 -14.28 -3.85 -36.28
N LYS A 72 -13.83 -2.97 -35.39
CA LYS A 72 -14.59 -1.77 -35.00
C LYS A 72 -14.78 -0.83 -36.19
N GLY A 73 -13.71 -0.56 -36.94
CA GLY A 73 -13.77 0.25 -38.17
C GLY A 73 -14.68 -0.39 -39.23
N ASN A 74 -14.62 -1.72 -39.40
CA ASN A 74 -15.49 -2.43 -40.34
C ASN A 74 -16.96 -2.46 -39.89
N ILE A 75 -17.25 -2.54 -38.59
CA ILE A 75 -18.62 -2.51 -38.04
C ILE A 75 -19.19 -1.10 -38.16
N GLU A 76 -18.43 -0.07 -37.80
CA GLU A 76 -18.85 1.33 -37.92
C GLU A 76 -19.08 1.72 -39.38
N ALA A 77 -18.18 1.32 -40.29
CA ALA A 77 -18.35 1.53 -41.74
C ALA A 77 -19.54 0.73 -42.31
N TYR A 78 -19.74 -0.51 -41.86
CA TYR A 78 -20.91 -1.32 -42.25
C TYR A 78 -22.21 -0.68 -41.76
N VAL A 79 -22.31 -0.27 -40.49
CA VAL A 79 -23.48 0.42 -39.93
C VAL A 79 -23.74 1.74 -40.65
N ALA A 80 -22.69 2.51 -40.97
CA ALA A 80 -22.81 3.75 -41.73
C ALA A 80 -23.30 3.52 -43.17
N SER A 81 -22.73 2.55 -43.88
CA SER A 81 -23.15 2.19 -45.25
C SER A 81 -24.57 1.64 -45.31
N GLN A 82 -24.98 0.83 -44.32
CA GLN A 82 -26.37 0.36 -44.19
C GLN A 82 -27.31 1.53 -43.93
N ARG A 83 -26.99 2.43 -42.99
CA ARG A 83 -27.78 3.66 -42.74
C ARG A 83 -27.97 4.50 -44.01
N GLU A 84 -26.94 4.64 -44.83
CA GLU A 84 -27.00 5.42 -46.06
C GLU A 84 -27.80 4.70 -47.16
N TRP A 85 -27.66 3.38 -47.27
CA TRP A 85 -28.42 2.55 -48.20
C TRP A 85 -29.92 2.54 -47.87
N TYR A 86 -30.29 2.36 -46.61
CA TYR A 86 -31.68 2.38 -46.16
C TYR A 86 -32.33 3.76 -46.35
N LYS A 87 -31.61 4.86 -46.06
CA LYS A 87 -32.08 6.21 -46.38
C LYS A 87 -32.35 6.43 -47.87
N LYS A 88 -31.56 5.81 -48.75
CA LYS A 88 -31.74 5.91 -50.21
C LYS A 88 -32.89 5.06 -50.75
N GLN A 89 -33.24 3.96 -50.09
CA GLN A 89 -34.26 3.03 -50.58
C GLN A 89 -35.65 3.26 -49.96
N GLY A 90 -35.78 4.08 -48.90
CA GLY A 90 -37.09 4.37 -48.28
C GLY A 90 -37.74 3.15 -47.64
N VAL A 91 -36.94 2.16 -47.22
CA VAL A 91 -37.40 0.88 -46.67
C VAL A 91 -37.18 0.84 -45.15
N ASP A 92 -38.24 0.55 -44.39
CA ASP A 92 -38.26 0.49 -42.92
C ASP A 92 -37.96 -0.93 -42.34
N GLN A 93 -37.27 -1.82 -43.07
CA GLN A 93 -37.01 -3.18 -42.59
C GLN A 93 -35.52 -3.59 -42.67
N TYR A 94 -34.98 -4.00 -41.51
CA TYR A 94 -33.59 -4.40 -41.27
C TYR A 94 -33.46 -5.93 -41.14
N TRP A 95 -32.40 -6.52 -41.69
CA TRP A 95 -32.05 -7.95 -41.57
C TRP A 95 -30.58 -8.16 -41.14
N GLY A 96 -29.97 -7.20 -40.44
CA GLY A 96 -28.52 -7.20 -40.18
C GLY A 96 -28.04 -7.62 -38.79
N GLY A 97 -28.93 -7.75 -37.79
CA GLY A 97 -28.53 -8.07 -36.40
C GLY A 97 -27.96 -9.49 -36.25
N PHE A 98 -28.36 -10.43 -37.12
CA PHE A 98 -27.96 -11.83 -37.05
C PHE A 98 -26.48 -12.05 -37.40
N GLN A 99 -25.94 -11.31 -38.37
CA GLN A 99 -24.56 -11.49 -38.85
C GLN A 99 -23.50 -10.92 -37.89
N ILE A 100 -23.85 -9.88 -37.13
CA ILE A 100 -22.96 -9.27 -36.13
C ILE A 100 -22.89 -10.16 -34.87
N LYS A 101 -24.03 -10.69 -34.41
CA LYS A 101 -24.09 -11.64 -33.29
C LYS A 101 -23.29 -12.91 -33.56
N GLU A 102 -23.37 -13.44 -34.77
CA GLU A 102 -22.62 -14.63 -35.16
C GLU A 102 -21.10 -14.38 -35.21
N LYS A 103 -20.66 -13.21 -35.70
CA LYS A 103 -19.23 -12.82 -35.72
C LYS A 103 -18.67 -12.60 -34.32
N LEU A 104 -19.41 -11.95 -33.42
CA LEU A 104 -19.01 -11.75 -32.02
C LEU A 104 -18.96 -13.07 -31.25
N GLN A 105 -19.90 -13.98 -31.52
CA GLN A 105 -19.88 -15.32 -30.94
C GLN A 105 -18.68 -16.14 -31.43
N ARG A 106 -18.29 -16.03 -32.70
CA ARG A 106 -17.08 -16.68 -33.23
C ARG A 106 -15.79 -16.11 -32.60
N LEU A 107 -15.73 -14.80 -32.37
CA LEU A 107 -14.60 -14.16 -31.66
C LEU A 107 -14.48 -14.64 -30.21
N ARG A 108 -15.61 -14.70 -29.49
CA ARG A 108 -15.68 -15.28 -28.15
C ARG A 108 -15.20 -16.73 -28.14
N ASN A 109 -15.67 -17.55 -29.08
CA ASN A 109 -15.26 -18.96 -29.18
C ASN A 109 -13.76 -19.10 -29.50
N ARG A 110 -13.18 -18.18 -30.29
CA ARG A 110 -11.73 -18.13 -30.56
C ARG A 110 -10.91 -17.74 -29.34
N ALA A 111 -11.37 -16.77 -28.56
CA ALA A 111 -10.73 -16.32 -27.32
C ALA A 111 -10.79 -17.40 -26.22
N VAL A 112 -11.91 -18.13 -26.11
CA VAL A 112 -12.04 -19.29 -25.22
C VAL A 112 -11.10 -20.42 -25.63
N GLY A 113 -10.90 -20.63 -26.94
CA GLY A 113 -9.95 -21.63 -27.45
C GLY A 113 -8.48 -21.32 -27.18
N THR A 114 -8.12 -20.05 -26.95
CA THR A 114 -6.73 -19.63 -26.68
C THR A 114 -6.38 -19.65 -25.19
N LEU A 115 -7.34 -19.38 -24.30
CA LEU A 115 -7.14 -19.35 -22.84
C LEU A 115 -7.55 -20.65 -22.14
N GLY A 116 -8.26 -21.56 -22.81
CA GLY A 116 -8.91 -22.69 -22.15
C GLY A 116 -10.19 -22.28 -21.42
N GLU A 117 -11.12 -23.22 -21.30
CA GLU A 117 -12.50 -22.95 -20.85
C GLU A 117 -12.57 -22.49 -19.38
N ASP A 118 -11.68 -23.01 -18.53
CA ASP A 118 -11.65 -22.72 -17.10
C ASP A 118 -11.09 -21.32 -16.79
N GLU A 119 -10.06 -20.88 -17.51
CA GLU A 119 -9.47 -19.55 -17.34
C GLU A 119 -10.41 -18.46 -17.86
N SER A 120 -11.12 -18.73 -18.96
CA SER A 120 -12.17 -17.84 -19.46
C SER A 120 -13.35 -17.71 -18.48
N LYS A 121 -13.82 -18.82 -17.87
CA LYS A 121 -14.87 -18.81 -16.85
C LYS A 121 -14.45 -18.00 -15.60
N LYS A 122 -13.19 -18.14 -15.18
CA LYS A 122 -12.63 -17.40 -14.05
C LYS A 122 -12.61 -15.89 -14.30
N LEU A 123 -12.10 -15.45 -15.46
CA LEU A 123 -12.05 -14.03 -15.83
C LEU A 123 -13.45 -13.40 -15.94
N VAL A 124 -14.43 -14.15 -16.46
CA VAL A 124 -15.84 -13.71 -16.51
C VAL A 124 -16.45 -13.57 -15.11
N ALA A 125 -16.13 -14.48 -14.19
CA ALA A 125 -16.58 -14.40 -12.80
C ALA A 125 -15.95 -13.19 -12.07
N GLU A 126 -14.66 -12.93 -12.29
CA GLU A 126 -13.96 -11.77 -11.73
C GLU A 126 -14.51 -10.45 -12.29
N ALA A 127 -14.77 -10.36 -13.58
CA ALA A 127 -15.37 -9.19 -14.22
C ALA A 127 -16.79 -8.90 -13.68
N ARG A 128 -17.62 -9.94 -13.50
CA ARG A 128 -18.95 -9.82 -12.88
C ARG A 128 -18.86 -9.32 -11.44
N THR A 129 -17.88 -9.80 -10.69
CA THR A 129 -17.64 -9.38 -9.29
C THR A 129 -17.26 -7.90 -9.25
N ARG A 130 -16.32 -7.45 -10.09
CA ARG A 130 -15.93 -6.03 -10.21
C ARG A 130 -17.12 -5.13 -10.60
N GLN A 131 -17.93 -5.57 -11.56
CA GLN A 131 -19.11 -4.82 -11.99
C GLN A 131 -20.17 -4.72 -10.88
N GLN A 132 -20.34 -5.77 -10.07
CA GLN A 132 -21.21 -5.74 -8.89
C GLN A 132 -20.67 -4.80 -7.80
N GLU A 133 -19.35 -4.79 -7.56
CA GLU A 133 -18.72 -3.86 -6.63
C GLU A 133 -18.84 -2.40 -7.09
N GLU A 134 -18.66 -2.10 -8.38
CA GLU A 134 -18.87 -0.76 -8.92
C GLU A 134 -20.33 -0.31 -8.80
N LYS A 135 -21.29 -1.18 -9.15
CA LYS A 135 -22.72 -0.89 -8.95
C LYS A 135 -23.05 -0.64 -7.48
N ARG A 136 -22.44 -1.40 -6.57
CA ARG A 136 -22.61 -1.20 -5.12
C ARG A 136 -22.01 0.14 -4.67
N LYS A 137 -20.79 0.48 -5.10
CA LYS A 137 -20.15 1.78 -4.82
C LYS A 137 -20.98 2.96 -5.36
N GLN A 138 -21.51 2.84 -6.58
CA GLN A 138 -22.39 3.85 -7.17
C GLN A 138 -23.72 3.96 -6.40
N SER A 139 -24.30 2.83 -6.00
CA SER A 139 -25.52 2.83 -5.18
C SER A 139 -25.29 3.41 -3.79
N ASP A 140 -24.15 3.13 -3.16
CA ASP A 140 -23.77 3.68 -1.85
C ASP A 140 -23.50 5.19 -1.94
N ALA A 141 -22.86 5.64 -3.03
CA ALA A 141 -22.67 7.06 -3.32
C ALA A 141 -24.02 7.78 -3.53
N ALA A 142 -24.92 7.21 -4.32
CA ALA A 142 -26.26 7.76 -4.56
C ALA A 142 -27.13 7.74 -3.29
N ALA A 143 -27.01 6.70 -2.45
CA ALA A 143 -27.66 6.66 -1.15
C ALA A 143 -27.12 7.74 -0.21
N THR A 144 -25.80 7.99 -0.24
CA THR A 144 -25.14 9.04 0.54
C THR A 144 -25.59 10.43 0.09
N GLU A 145 -25.65 10.70 -1.23
CA GLU A 145 -26.18 11.96 -1.77
C GLU A 145 -27.65 12.18 -1.39
N LYS A 146 -28.50 11.14 -1.50
CA LYS A 146 -29.89 11.22 -1.05
C LYS A 146 -29.99 11.51 0.45
N LEU A 147 -29.14 10.89 1.26
CA LEU A 147 -29.11 11.12 2.70
C LEU A 147 -28.67 12.55 3.03
N GLN A 148 -27.72 13.10 2.27
CA GLN A 148 -27.27 14.50 2.41
C GLN A 148 -28.35 15.48 1.96
N ALA A 149 -29.06 15.20 0.87
CA ALA A 149 -30.20 15.99 0.41
C ALA A 149 -31.33 16.00 1.45
N ILE A 150 -31.69 14.83 2.00
CA ILE A 150 -32.69 14.71 3.08
C ILE A 150 -32.24 15.49 4.33
N LYS A 151 -30.97 15.38 4.74
CA LYS A 151 -30.44 16.15 5.89
C LYS A 151 -30.53 17.66 5.67
N LYS A 152 -30.22 18.13 4.46
CA LYS A 152 -30.33 19.53 4.06
C LYS A 152 -31.79 20.01 4.07
N ASP A 153 -32.71 19.21 3.55
CA ASP A 153 -34.15 19.53 3.52
C ASP A 153 -34.77 19.54 4.92
N LEU A 154 -34.24 18.74 5.84
CA LEU A 154 -34.67 18.69 7.24
C LEU A 154 -34.05 19.79 8.12
N GLY A 155 -33.23 20.69 7.57
CA GLY A 155 -32.55 21.73 8.35
C GLY A 155 -31.57 21.17 9.38
N ILE A 156 -31.17 19.90 9.23
CA ILE A 156 -30.10 19.30 10.01
C ILE A 156 -28.82 19.88 9.41
N GLU A 157 -28.29 20.94 10.01
CA GLU A 157 -26.93 21.38 9.71
C GLU A 157 -26.06 20.13 9.75
N THR A 158 -25.49 19.76 8.61
CA THR A 158 -24.45 18.74 8.59
C THR A 158 -23.40 19.27 9.53
N GLU A 159 -23.30 18.70 10.73
CA GLU A 159 -22.14 18.87 11.59
C GLU A 159 -20.95 18.86 10.64
N LYS A 160 -20.21 19.98 10.58
CA LYS A 160 -18.96 20.01 9.85
C LYS A 160 -18.23 18.77 10.32
N LYS A 161 -18.02 17.80 9.42
CA LYS A 161 -17.18 16.65 9.75
C LYS A 161 -15.95 17.28 10.37
N PRO A 162 -15.60 16.95 11.64
CA PRO A 162 -14.45 17.56 12.28
C PRO A 162 -13.30 17.41 11.30
N GLU A 163 -12.67 18.54 10.96
CA GLU A 163 -11.55 18.52 10.02
C GLU A 163 -10.57 17.47 10.50
N ASN A 164 -10.16 16.59 9.58
CA ASN A 164 -9.26 15.52 9.92
C ASN A 164 -7.97 16.14 10.50
N LEU A 165 -7.53 15.66 11.67
CA LEU A 165 -6.33 16.15 12.34
C LEU A 165 -5.14 16.22 11.37
N PHE A 166 -5.05 15.24 10.48
CA PHE A 166 -3.94 15.07 9.56
C PHE A 166 -3.93 16.08 8.41
N ASP A 167 -5.08 16.57 7.96
CA ASP A 167 -5.16 17.53 6.84
C ASP A 167 -4.61 18.91 7.22
N ARG A 168 -4.62 19.23 8.53
CA ARG A 168 -4.04 20.46 9.07
C ARG A 168 -2.59 20.30 9.54
N LEU A 169 -2.07 19.07 9.64
CA LEU A 169 -0.67 18.87 10.02
C LEU A 169 0.20 19.38 8.89
N LYS A 170 0.91 20.48 9.16
CA LYS A 170 1.94 21.01 8.29
C LYS A 170 3.24 21.04 9.06
N ARG A 171 4.26 20.40 8.50
CA ARG A 171 5.63 20.59 8.96
C ARG A 171 6.49 20.84 7.74
N GLU A 172 6.98 22.08 7.67
CA GLU A 172 7.96 22.46 6.67
C GLU A 172 9.28 21.73 6.92
N TYR A 173 9.95 21.42 5.83
CA TYR A 173 11.27 20.84 5.85
C TYR A 173 12.30 21.88 6.27
N GLY A 174 13.13 21.56 7.27
CA GLY A 174 14.01 22.54 7.92
C GLY A 174 15.46 22.12 8.06
N VAL A 175 16.26 23.04 8.61
CA VAL A 175 17.71 22.83 8.87
C VAL A 175 17.96 21.59 9.72
N ALA A 176 17.08 21.31 10.69
CA ALA A 176 17.18 20.12 11.54
C ALA A 176 17.02 18.81 10.75
N ASP A 177 16.19 18.80 9.70
CA ASP A 177 16.02 17.65 8.82
C ASP A 177 17.27 17.43 7.97
N VAL A 178 17.84 18.50 7.40
CA VAL A 178 19.12 18.43 6.66
C VAL A 178 20.25 17.89 7.54
N LYS A 179 20.35 18.39 8.78
CA LYS A 179 21.33 17.90 9.76
C LYS A 179 21.14 16.40 10.05
N SER A 180 19.89 15.95 10.16
CA SER A 180 19.54 14.54 10.40
C SER A 180 19.90 13.67 9.19
N MET A 181 19.71 14.16 7.98
CA MET A 181 20.11 13.44 6.76
C MET A 181 21.64 13.39 6.59
N GLN A 182 22.36 14.49 6.83
CA GLN A 182 23.84 14.49 6.83
C GLN A 182 24.40 13.44 7.80
N SER A 183 23.81 13.38 8.99
CA SER A 183 24.12 12.38 10.01
C SER A 183 23.87 10.95 9.54
N ALA A 184 22.68 10.69 8.98
CA ALA A 184 22.30 9.37 8.47
C ALA A 184 23.17 8.89 7.30
N PHE A 185 23.56 9.77 6.39
CA PHE A 185 24.46 9.43 5.27
C PHE A 185 25.88 9.11 5.73
N THR A 186 26.40 9.89 6.68
CA THR A 186 27.72 9.63 7.28
C THR A 186 27.73 8.24 7.93
N ALA A 187 26.74 7.98 8.77
CA ALA A 187 26.51 6.71 9.45
C ALA A 187 26.43 5.51 8.49
N PHE A 188 25.58 5.64 7.47
CA PHE A 188 25.36 4.62 6.46
C PHE A 188 26.67 4.27 5.73
N GLU A 189 27.46 5.26 5.35
CA GLU A 189 28.73 5.05 4.64
C GLU A 189 29.82 4.48 5.53
N GLU A 190 29.91 4.89 6.79
CA GLU A 190 30.83 4.25 7.75
C GLU A 190 30.51 2.77 7.95
N TYR A 191 29.22 2.45 8.08
CA TYR A 191 28.76 1.07 8.19
C TYR A 191 29.11 0.28 6.91
N ARG A 192 28.82 0.82 5.73
CA ARG A 192 29.17 0.20 4.44
C ARG A 192 30.68 -0.07 4.32
N LYS A 193 31.53 0.86 4.76
CA LYS A 193 32.99 0.72 4.78
C LYS A 193 33.44 -0.42 5.72
N LYS A 194 32.84 -0.51 6.92
CA LYS A 194 33.13 -1.59 7.91
C LYS A 194 32.75 -2.97 7.38
N GLU A 195 31.62 -3.08 6.70
CA GLU A 195 31.12 -4.32 6.07
C GLU A 195 31.84 -4.68 4.76
N LYS A 196 32.98 -4.02 4.45
CA LYS A 196 33.81 -4.24 3.25
C LYS A 196 33.00 -4.23 1.94
N ALA A 197 31.91 -3.46 1.89
CA ALA A 197 30.97 -3.43 0.76
C ALA A 197 30.42 -4.81 0.34
N GLN A 198 30.54 -5.85 1.19
CA GLN A 198 29.98 -7.18 0.89
C GLN A 198 28.44 -7.18 0.95
N PHE A 199 27.87 -6.23 1.70
CA PHE A 199 26.43 -5.99 1.76
C PHE A 199 26.10 -4.69 1.05
N VAL A 200 25.29 -4.77 -0.01
CA VAL A 200 24.59 -3.59 -0.54
C VAL A 200 23.53 -3.22 0.49
N VAL A 201 23.82 -2.19 1.28
CA VAL A 201 22.89 -1.72 2.30
C VAL A 201 21.64 -1.18 1.59
N GLY A 202 20.48 -1.79 1.84
CA GLY A 202 19.23 -1.48 1.17
C GLY A 202 18.58 -0.18 1.68
N GLU A 203 17.62 0.34 0.93
CA GLU A 203 16.89 1.59 1.25
C GLU A 203 16.25 1.55 2.66
N ASN A 204 15.72 0.40 3.09
CA ASN A 204 15.19 0.23 4.44
C ASN A 204 16.25 0.46 5.54
N GLN A 205 17.51 0.09 5.31
CA GLN A 205 18.59 0.29 6.28
C GLN A 205 19.02 1.75 6.32
N PHE A 206 19.03 2.47 5.18
CA PHE A 206 19.21 3.93 5.19
C PHE A 206 18.13 4.63 6.03
N TYR A 207 16.86 4.23 5.89
CA TYR A 207 15.80 4.74 6.75
C TYR A 207 16.00 4.38 8.22
N GLN A 208 16.53 3.19 8.51
CA GLN A 208 16.93 2.84 9.88
C GLN A 208 17.97 3.84 10.38
N PHE A 209 19.05 4.14 9.66
CA PHE A 209 20.01 5.18 10.10
C PHE A 209 19.41 6.57 10.26
N LEU A 210 18.35 6.89 9.52
CA LEU A 210 17.62 8.15 9.68
C LEU A 210 16.76 8.17 10.95
N THR A 211 16.16 7.04 11.33
CA THR A 211 15.20 6.93 12.45
C THR A 211 15.78 6.34 13.74
N SER A 212 16.90 5.64 13.62
CA SER A 212 17.77 5.22 14.71
C SER A 212 18.86 6.28 14.86
N ARG A 213 19.08 6.77 16.09
CA ARG A 213 20.25 7.61 16.40
C ARG A 213 21.53 6.78 16.47
N GLU A 214 21.70 5.84 15.55
CA GLU A 214 22.77 4.85 15.67
C GLU A 214 24.16 5.49 15.55
N LEU A 215 24.36 6.51 14.72
CA LEU A 215 25.71 6.78 14.23
C LEU A 215 26.01 8.21 13.74
N SER A 216 25.31 9.26 14.21
CA SER A 216 25.97 10.58 14.16
C SER A 216 27.06 10.64 15.21
N ASP A 217 28.08 11.48 15.03
CA ASP A 217 29.08 11.84 16.05
C ASP A 217 28.47 12.23 17.43
N ASP A 218 27.15 12.38 17.49
CA ASP A 218 26.28 12.43 18.66
C ASP A 218 26.07 11.07 19.38
N ILE A 219 26.93 10.05 19.17
CA ILE A 219 27.07 8.90 20.11
C ILE A 219 27.35 9.42 21.53
N GLU A 220 27.99 10.58 21.62
CA GLU A 220 28.23 11.36 22.84
C GLU A 220 27.06 12.27 23.26
N SER A 221 26.01 12.41 22.44
CA SER A 221 24.95 13.38 22.71
C SER A 221 24.28 13.08 24.05
N PRO A 222 24.00 14.11 24.85
CA PRO A 222 23.33 13.94 26.14
C PRO A 222 22.02 13.14 26.01
N THR A 223 21.26 13.35 24.94
CA THR A 223 20.02 12.63 24.67
C THR A 223 20.23 11.15 24.35
N ALA A 224 21.23 10.79 23.53
CA ALA A 224 21.51 9.37 23.24
C ALA A 224 22.01 8.64 24.49
N LYS A 225 22.91 9.27 25.25
CA LYS A 225 23.39 8.75 26.54
C LYS A 225 22.24 8.59 27.54
N ALA A 226 21.32 9.56 27.60
CA ALA A 226 20.13 9.48 28.45
C ALA A 226 19.23 8.30 28.04
N MET A 227 18.96 8.10 26.74
CA MET A 227 18.14 6.98 26.26
C MET A 227 18.76 5.61 26.55
N GLU A 228 20.08 5.47 26.47
CA GLU A 228 20.77 4.24 26.84
C GLU A 228 20.74 3.97 28.35
N ALA A 229 20.80 5.03 29.15
CA ALA A 229 20.79 4.98 30.61
C ALA A 229 19.38 4.81 31.21
N GLU A 230 18.33 4.86 30.38
CA GLU A 230 16.96 4.56 30.80
C GLU A 230 16.89 3.17 31.45
N LYS A 231 16.03 3.03 32.44
CA LYS A 231 15.85 1.76 33.14
C LYS A 231 15.17 0.77 32.22
N ASP A 232 15.52 -0.49 32.35
CA ASP A 232 14.75 -1.54 31.69
C ASP A 232 13.38 -1.68 32.38
N ALA A 233 12.35 -2.04 31.62
CA ALA A 233 11.02 -2.26 32.19
C ALA A 233 11.02 -3.46 33.14
N ASP A 234 10.15 -3.43 34.14
CA ASP A 234 9.92 -4.60 34.97
C ASP A 234 9.40 -5.74 34.08
N PRO A 235 10.04 -6.93 34.06
CA PRO A 235 9.54 -8.07 33.32
C PRO A 235 8.08 -8.42 33.64
N LYS A 236 7.62 -8.11 34.86
CA LYS A 236 6.22 -8.30 35.27
C LYS A 236 5.25 -7.42 34.48
N ASP A 237 5.63 -6.19 34.13
CA ASP A 237 4.76 -5.30 33.36
C ASP A 237 4.50 -5.86 31.95
N TYR A 238 5.55 -6.41 31.33
CA TYR A 238 5.41 -7.13 30.07
C TYR A 238 4.57 -8.40 30.23
N GLU A 239 4.78 -9.17 31.29
CA GLU A 239 4.00 -10.38 31.55
C GLU A 239 2.51 -10.07 31.74
N GLU A 240 2.16 -9.07 32.56
CA GLU A 240 0.78 -8.62 32.74
C GLU A 240 0.14 -8.17 31.44
N LEU A 241 0.86 -7.36 30.63
CA LEU A 241 0.40 -6.90 29.34
C LEU A 241 0.11 -8.07 28.39
N LEU A 242 1.08 -8.97 28.22
CA LEU A 242 1.00 -10.09 27.29
C LEU A 242 -0.10 -11.08 27.69
N LEU A 243 -0.13 -11.49 28.96
CA LEU A 243 -1.13 -12.43 29.47
C LEU A 243 -2.52 -11.79 29.50
N GLY A 244 -2.63 -10.49 29.82
CA GLY A 244 -3.89 -9.75 29.79
C GLY A 244 -4.50 -9.69 28.39
N PHE A 245 -3.69 -9.36 27.38
CA PHE A 245 -4.15 -9.34 25.98
C PHE A 245 -4.51 -10.72 25.47
N TYR A 246 -3.66 -11.72 25.68
CA TYR A 246 -3.93 -13.10 25.26
C TYR A 246 -5.18 -13.67 25.95
N GLY A 247 -5.30 -13.47 27.26
CA GLY A 247 -6.43 -13.94 28.07
C GLY A 247 -7.74 -13.31 27.63
N SER A 248 -7.77 -11.98 27.48
CA SER A 248 -8.95 -11.25 27.02
C SER A 248 -9.37 -11.65 25.60
N TRP A 249 -8.41 -11.84 24.69
CA TRP A 249 -8.68 -12.36 23.35
C TRP A 249 -9.29 -13.76 23.39
N ARG A 250 -8.68 -14.68 24.15
CA ARG A 250 -9.15 -16.07 24.27
C ARG A 250 -10.58 -16.12 24.83
N GLU A 251 -10.85 -15.35 25.88
CA GLU A 251 -12.18 -15.24 26.48
C GLU A 251 -13.22 -14.72 25.49
N ASN A 252 -12.88 -13.64 24.77
CA ASN A 252 -13.79 -13.05 23.81
C ASN A 252 -14.08 -13.99 22.62
N MET A 253 -13.04 -14.65 22.11
CA MET A 253 -13.18 -15.67 21.07
C MET A 253 -14.13 -16.77 21.52
N SER A 254 -13.89 -17.38 22.68
CA SER A 254 -14.72 -18.46 23.22
C SER A 254 -16.17 -18.01 23.46
N ALA A 255 -16.39 -16.82 24.03
CA ALA A 255 -17.72 -16.29 24.30
C ALA A 255 -18.53 -15.96 23.03
N ASN A 256 -17.85 -15.67 21.92
CA ASN A 256 -18.47 -15.25 20.65
C ASN A 256 -18.21 -16.23 19.49
N LYS A 257 -17.93 -17.51 19.79
CA LYS A 257 -17.49 -18.53 18.82
C LYS A 257 -18.34 -18.56 17.53
N GLU A 258 -19.65 -18.65 17.66
CA GLU A 258 -20.56 -18.74 16.51
C GLU A 258 -20.49 -17.48 15.63
N ARG A 259 -20.49 -16.29 16.25
CA ARG A 259 -20.43 -15.01 15.54
C ARG A 259 -19.10 -14.82 14.82
N VAL A 260 -17.99 -15.20 15.46
CA VAL A 260 -16.67 -15.13 14.87
C VAL A 260 -16.55 -16.09 13.70
N LEU A 261 -16.99 -17.35 13.84
CA LEU A 261 -16.93 -18.35 12.77
C LEU A 261 -17.84 -18.03 11.59
N ALA A 262 -18.98 -17.36 11.80
CA ALA A 262 -19.83 -16.89 10.72
C ALA A 262 -19.11 -15.88 9.82
N LYS A 263 -18.26 -15.01 10.39
CA LYS A 263 -17.46 -14.03 9.63
C LYS A 263 -16.10 -14.56 9.18
N ARG A 264 -15.49 -15.46 9.96
CA ARG A 264 -14.12 -15.95 9.77
C ARG A 264 -14.07 -17.49 9.93
N PRO A 265 -14.66 -18.25 8.98
CA PRO A 265 -14.77 -19.72 9.10
C PRO A 265 -13.40 -20.42 9.15
N ALA A 266 -12.35 -19.80 8.61
CA ALA A 266 -10.98 -20.31 8.66
C ALA A 266 -10.43 -20.46 10.09
N LEU A 267 -10.99 -19.75 11.08
CA LEU A 267 -10.54 -19.80 12.48
C LEU A 267 -11.02 -21.05 13.23
N LYS A 268 -11.70 -22.00 12.58
CA LYS A 268 -12.19 -23.23 13.24
C LYS A 268 -11.08 -24.00 13.96
N LYS A 269 -9.93 -24.20 13.31
CA LYS A 269 -8.77 -24.89 13.91
C LYS A 269 -8.23 -24.15 15.14
N THR A 270 -8.30 -22.82 15.14
CA THR A 270 -7.92 -21.98 16.27
C THR A 270 -8.80 -22.24 17.49
N PHE A 271 -10.11 -22.36 17.28
CA PHE A 271 -11.04 -22.67 18.36
C PHE A 271 -10.70 -24.01 19.02
N ASP A 272 -10.44 -25.03 18.21
CA ASP A 272 -10.05 -26.36 18.71
C ASP A 272 -8.77 -26.29 19.57
N LEU A 273 -7.80 -25.46 19.17
CA LEU A 273 -6.58 -25.22 19.93
C LEU A 273 -6.84 -24.47 21.25
N ILE A 274 -7.52 -23.31 21.21
CA ILE A 274 -7.71 -22.50 22.42
C ILE A 274 -8.68 -23.14 23.42
N GLU A 275 -9.53 -24.07 23.01
CA GLU A 275 -10.42 -24.81 23.92
C GLU A 275 -9.68 -25.93 24.65
N THR A 276 -8.66 -26.52 24.03
CA THR A 276 -7.94 -27.68 24.58
C THR A 276 -6.66 -27.30 25.34
N LEU A 277 -6.01 -26.20 24.97
CA LEU A 277 -4.72 -25.81 25.55
C LEU A 277 -4.88 -25.13 26.92
N PRO A 278 -4.01 -25.41 27.90
CA PRO A 278 -4.01 -24.70 29.17
C PRO A 278 -3.74 -23.20 28.95
N ARG A 279 -4.25 -22.35 29.84
CA ARG A 279 -3.91 -20.92 29.83
C ARG A 279 -2.46 -20.75 30.30
N PRO A 280 -1.61 -20.01 29.56
CA PRO A 280 -0.26 -19.72 30.01
C PRO A 280 -0.33 -18.88 31.28
N LYS A 281 0.53 -19.19 32.25
CA LYS A 281 0.64 -18.50 33.54
C LYS A 281 1.81 -17.52 33.61
N SER A 282 2.68 -17.55 32.60
CA SER A 282 3.82 -16.65 32.49
C SER A 282 4.04 -16.25 31.02
N SER A 283 4.76 -15.15 30.83
CA SER A 283 5.23 -14.70 29.51
C SER A 283 6.08 -15.76 28.81
N LYS A 284 6.87 -16.54 29.57
CA LYS A 284 7.63 -17.68 29.06
C LYS A 284 6.72 -18.77 28.51
N GLU A 285 5.70 -19.18 29.26
CA GLU A 285 4.74 -20.20 28.80
C GLU A 285 3.96 -19.75 27.56
N LEU A 286 3.60 -18.47 27.47
CA LEU A 286 2.95 -17.92 26.27
C LEU A 286 3.88 -18.00 25.04
N ARG A 287 5.15 -17.66 25.21
CA ARG A 287 6.16 -17.77 24.13
C ARG A 287 6.35 -19.21 23.69
N ASP A 288 6.46 -20.15 24.63
CA ASP A 288 6.58 -21.58 24.33
C ASP A 288 5.34 -22.09 23.59
N LEU A 289 4.16 -21.59 23.95
CA LEU A 289 2.93 -21.88 23.25
C LEU A 289 2.96 -21.41 21.79
N TYR A 290 3.39 -20.17 21.53
CA TYR A 290 3.52 -19.64 20.18
C TYR A 290 4.59 -20.34 19.34
N ARG A 291 5.71 -20.77 19.94
CA ARG A 291 6.71 -21.60 19.25
C ARG A 291 6.12 -22.95 18.82
N LYS A 292 5.35 -23.58 19.71
CA LYS A 292 4.73 -24.88 19.45
C LYS A 292 3.58 -24.79 18.45
N TYR A 293 2.86 -23.67 18.44
CA TYR A 293 1.72 -23.42 17.57
C TYR A 293 1.86 -22.07 16.85
N PRO A 294 2.67 -21.98 15.77
CA PRO A 294 2.93 -20.72 15.07
C PRO A 294 1.68 -20.04 14.53
N ASP A 295 0.69 -20.81 14.06
CA ASP A 295 -0.61 -20.27 13.62
C ASP A 295 -1.30 -19.46 14.73
N LEU A 296 -1.10 -19.85 16.01
CA LEU A 296 -1.66 -19.14 17.15
C LEU A 296 -1.02 -17.77 17.35
N ASN A 297 0.27 -17.62 17.02
CA ASN A 297 0.95 -16.31 17.01
C ASN A 297 0.27 -15.40 15.99
N GLU A 298 0.06 -15.86 14.75
CA GLU A 298 -0.46 -15.03 13.65
C GLU A 298 -1.88 -14.49 13.87
N ILE A 299 -2.70 -15.18 14.67
CA ILE A 299 -4.12 -14.88 14.84
C ILE A 299 -4.47 -14.27 16.20
N SER A 300 -3.56 -14.36 17.17
CA SER A 300 -3.80 -13.81 18.50
C SER A 300 -3.83 -12.28 18.46
N ALA A 301 -4.53 -11.69 19.44
CA ALA A 301 -4.55 -10.23 19.59
C ALA A 301 -3.20 -9.63 19.95
N VAL A 302 -2.28 -10.46 20.48
CA VAL A 302 -0.87 -10.12 20.68
C VAL A 302 -0.01 -11.12 19.93
N SER A 303 0.97 -10.67 19.17
CA SER A 303 1.81 -11.55 18.35
C SER A 303 3.22 -11.02 18.16
N TYR A 304 4.18 -11.92 17.95
CA TYR A 304 5.56 -11.57 17.61
C TYR A 304 5.71 -11.46 16.09
N GLN A 305 6.34 -10.38 15.64
CA GLN A 305 6.66 -10.19 14.23
C GLN A 305 7.59 -11.30 13.74
N ASP A 306 7.28 -11.89 12.58
CA ASP A 306 8.05 -12.98 11.98
C ASP A 306 8.15 -14.24 12.87
N GLY A 307 7.24 -14.36 13.85
CA GLY A 307 7.16 -15.47 14.80
C GLY A 307 8.21 -15.41 15.92
N LEU A 308 8.29 -16.51 16.67
CA LEU A 308 9.33 -16.76 17.66
C LEU A 308 10.27 -17.83 17.11
N GLY A 309 11.57 -17.54 17.05
CA GLY A 309 12.58 -18.54 16.72
C GLY A 309 12.80 -19.54 17.86
N GLU A 310 13.84 -20.37 17.70
CA GLU A 310 14.36 -21.23 18.77
C GLU A 310 14.72 -20.41 20.02
N GLU A 311 14.84 -21.07 21.18
CA GLU A 311 15.14 -20.38 22.44
C GLU A 311 16.43 -19.53 22.31
N GLY A 312 16.30 -18.21 22.49
CA GLY A 312 17.42 -17.27 22.34
C GLY A 312 17.67 -16.72 20.93
N MET A 313 16.93 -17.16 19.91
CA MET A 313 16.99 -16.58 18.55
C MET A 313 15.74 -15.76 18.23
N ARG A 314 15.92 -14.46 18.05
CA ARG A 314 14.90 -13.56 17.50
C ARG A 314 15.05 -13.49 15.99
N ASN A 315 13.94 -13.52 15.28
CA ASN A 315 13.88 -12.94 13.94
C ASN A 315 13.62 -11.42 14.03
N ASN A 316 12.80 -10.96 15.01
CA ASN A 316 12.37 -9.56 15.08
C ASN A 316 11.93 -9.11 16.49
N PRO A 317 12.25 -7.87 16.94
CA PRO A 317 11.91 -7.40 18.27
C PRO A 317 10.51 -6.85 18.51
N PHE A 318 9.67 -6.77 17.48
CA PHE A 318 8.35 -6.16 17.60
C PHE A 318 7.26 -7.13 18.06
N LEU A 319 6.52 -6.71 19.09
CA LEU A 319 5.20 -7.20 19.44
C LEU A 319 4.14 -6.41 18.69
N HIS A 320 3.11 -7.09 18.22
CA HIS A 320 1.97 -6.52 17.52
C HIS A 320 0.72 -6.70 18.37
N PHE A 321 -0.13 -5.68 18.43
CA PHE A 321 -1.36 -5.65 19.21
C PHE A 321 -2.52 -5.22 18.31
N HIS A 322 -3.56 -6.07 18.20
CA HIS A 322 -4.65 -5.88 17.25
C HIS A 322 -6.03 -5.93 17.91
N SER A 323 -6.75 -4.81 17.92
CA SER A 323 -8.14 -4.79 18.42
C SER A 323 -9.08 -5.60 17.51
N HIS A 324 -8.87 -5.62 16.20
CA HIS A 324 -9.70 -6.39 15.25
C HIS A 324 -9.51 -7.92 15.35
N ARG A 325 -8.43 -8.38 16.00
CA ARG A 325 -8.23 -9.79 16.35
C ARG A 325 -8.82 -10.07 17.72
N LYS A 326 -8.62 -9.15 18.67
CA LYS A 326 -9.24 -9.18 20.00
C LYS A 326 -10.76 -9.29 19.91
N ASP A 327 -11.37 -8.45 19.10
CA ASP A 327 -12.82 -8.33 18.89
C ASP A 327 -13.19 -8.79 17.50
N GLY A 328 -12.83 -10.04 17.15
CA GLY A 328 -12.85 -10.65 15.81
C GLY A 328 -14.13 -10.55 14.96
N TYR A 329 -15.21 -9.96 15.48
CA TYR A 329 -16.47 -9.69 14.81
C TYR A 329 -16.89 -8.20 14.81
N THR A 330 -16.29 -7.38 15.68
CA THR A 330 -16.66 -5.97 15.92
C THR A 330 -15.94 -5.03 14.97
N TYR A 331 -14.65 -5.26 14.74
CA TYR A 331 -13.82 -4.38 13.92
C TYR A 331 -13.26 -5.12 12.70
N GLU A 332 -13.22 -4.42 11.58
CA GLU A 332 -12.43 -4.82 10.41
C GLU A 332 -10.99 -4.32 10.57
N ALA A 333 -10.07 -4.94 9.85
CA ALA A 333 -8.71 -4.41 9.78
C ALA A 333 -8.77 -3.06 9.08
N ALA A 334 -8.35 -1.99 9.76
CA ALA A 334 -8.32 -0.67 9.16
C ALA A 334 -7.40 -0.67 7.94
N LYS A 335 -7.83 0.01 6.87
CA LYS A 335 -6.92 0.37 5.78
C LYS A 335 -5.87 1.30 6.38
N ILE A 336 -4.61 0.94 6.26
CA ILE A 336 -3.52 1.73 6.84
C ILE A 336 -3.25 2.91 5.90
N GLU A 337 -3.52 4.11 6.39
CA GLU A 337 -3.30 5.37 5.68
C GLU A 337 -2.36 6.29 6.46
N VAL A 338 -2.22 6.10 7.77
CA VAL A 338 -1.35 6.88 8.64
C VAL A 338 -0.66 6.01 9.68
N ARG A 339 0.53 6.48 10.07
CA ARG A 339 1.32 5.95 11.19
C ARG A 339 1.47 7.01 12.26
N LEU A 340 1.39 6.59 13.52
CA LEU A 340 1.78 7.41 14.67
C LEU A 340 3.01 6.81 15.33
N TYR A 341 4.03 7.62 15.55
CA TYR A 341 5.33 7.25 16.09
C TYR A 341 5.50 7.78 17.49
N LEU A 342 5.87 6.90 18.42
CA LEU A 342 6.11 7.24 19.81
C LEU A 342 7.45 6.68 20.27
N ASN A 343 8.08 7.44 21.17
CA ASN A 343 9.36 7.12 21.77
C ASN A 343 9.32 7.22 23.31
N PRO A 344 8.45 6.47 24.00
CA PRO A 344 8.40 6.50 25.46
C PRO A 344 9.68 5.89 26.07
N PRO A 345 10.01 6.19 27.34
CA PRO A 345 11.07 5.50 28.07
C PRO A 345 10.87 3.97 28.08
N LYS A 346 11.96 3.20 28.11
CA LYS A 346 11.93 1.73 28.03
C LYS A 346 11.04 1.13 29.13
N GLU A 347 11.16 1.67 30.34
CA GLU A 347 10.44 1.24 31.53
C GLU A 347 8.93 1.53 31.50
N ILE A 348 8.49 2.51 30.69
CA ILE A 348 7.10 2.94 30.61
C ILE A 348 6.34 2.22 29.50
N LEU A 349 7.03 1.70 28.49
CA LEU A 349 6.45 1.13 27.28
C LEU A 349 5.28 0.14 27.53
N PRO A 350 5.38 -0.87 28.43
CA PRO A 350 4.26 -1.78 28.69
C PRO A 350 3.07 -1.10 29.38
N GLN A 351 3.33 -0.14 30.28
CA GLN A 351 2.30 0.61 31.01
C GLN A 351 1.52 1.54 30.06
N LEU A 352 2.22 2.21 29.15
CA LEU A 352 1.63 3.02 28.09
C LEU A 352 0.72 2.17 27.20
N ALA A 353 1.20 1.00 26.74
CA ALA A 353 0.42 0.10 25.90
C ALA A 353 -0.87 -0.38 26.59
N LYS A 354 -0.78 -0.75 27.87
CA LYS A 354 -1.93 -1.15 28.69
C LYS A 354 -2.94 -0.01 28.85
N LYS A 355 -2.48 1.16 29.31
CA LYS A 355 -3.33 2.35 29.52
C LYS A 355 -4.02 2.79 28.22
N PHE A 356 -3.28 2.82 27.11
CA PHE A 356 -3.86 3.11 25.80
C PHE A 356 -4.95 2.10 25.43
N ALA A 357 -4.69 0.80 25.57
CA ALA A 357 -5.63 -0.25 25.19
C ALA A 357 -6.91 -0.22 26.00
N GLU A 358 -6.82 0.06 27.30
CA GLU A 358 -7.96 0.23 28.21
C GLU A 358 -8.81 1.43 27.79
N LEU A 359 -8.17 2.57 27.53
CA LEU A 359 -8.84 3.79 27.10
C LEU A 359 -9.52 3.60 25.74
N ALA A 360 -8.80 3.06 24.75
CA ALA A 360 -9.33 2.78 23.42
C ALA A 360 -10.50 1.79 23.47
N GLN A 361 -10.46 0.78 24.35
CA GLN A 361 -11.60 -0.12 24.56
C GLN A 361 -12.82 0.63 25.11
N SER A 362 -12.61 1.50 26.10
CA SER A 362 -13.70 2.26 26.73
C SER A 362 -14.37 3.23 25.76
N GLU A 363 -13.58 3.82 24.85
CA GLU A 363 -14.05 4.77 23.83
C GLU A 363 -14.40 4.09 22.49
N LYS A 364 -14.30 2.76 22.43
CA LYS A 364 -14.60 1.94 21.24
C LYS A 364 -13.80 2.37 19.99
N VAL A 365 -12.54 2.76 20.20
CA VAL A 365 -11.62 3.14 19.12
C VAL A 365 -10.83 1.90 18.69
N PRO A 366 -10.97 1.43 17.43
CA PRO A 366 -10.15 0.33 16.93
C PRO A 366 -8.70 0.76 16.81
N TYR A 367 -7.78 -0.17 17.08
CA TYR A 367 -6.36 0.09 17.01
C TYR A 367 -5.56 -1.11 16.49
N TYR A 368 -4.46 -0.79 15.84
CA TYR A 368 -3.35 -1.69 15.61
C TYR A 368 -2.07 -0.92 15.91
N PHE A 369 -1.23 -1.47 16.79
CA PHE A 369 0.10 -0.94 17.03
C PHE A 369 1.11 -2.05 17.19
N LYS A 370 2.38 -1.70 17.01
CA LYS A 370 3.50 -2.53 17.40
C LYS A 370 4.40 -1.80 18.38
N MET A 371 5.12 -2.54 19.22
CA MET A 371 6.11 -2.00 20.14
C MET A 371 7.28 -2.94 20.32
N ILE A 372 8.44 -2.41 20.71
CA ILE A 372 9.62 -3.22 21.03
C ILE A 372 9.37 -4.00 22.32
N ASP A 373 9.66 -5.30 22.32
CA ASP A 373 9.73 -6.10 23.56
C ASP A 373 11.17 -6.13 24.07
N PHE A 374 11.44 -5.31 25.09
CA PHE A 374 12.73 -5.20 25.78
C PHE A 374 12.95 -6.33 26.81
N SER A 375 11.94 -7.15 27.10
CA SER A 375 12.05 -8.25 28.08
C SER A 375 12.65 -9.53 27.49
N LEU A 376 12.69 -9.66 26.16
CA LEU A 376 13.13 -10.90 25.49
C LEU A 376 14.64 -11.13 25.54
N GLN A 377 15.41 -10.04 25.49
CA GLN A 377 16.87 -10.07 25.58
C GLN A 377 17.36 -8.66 25.91
N LYS A 378 18.60 -8.56 26.40
CA LYS A 378 19.23 -7.26 26.62
C LYS A 378 19.19 -6.47 25.29
N PRO A 379 18.56 -5.29 25.24
CA PRO A 379 18.49 -4.51 24.02
C PRO A 379 19.89 -4.23 23.49
N THR A 380 20.04 -4.29 22.16
CA THR A 380 21.23 -3.73 21.54
C THR A 380 21.24 -2.21 21.74
N LYS A 381 22.39 -1.57 21.57
CA LYS A 381 22.45 -0.10 21.54
C LYS A 381 21.51 0.49 20.49
N SER A 382 21.36 -0.20 19.36
CA SER A 382 20.40 0.15 18.30
C SER A 382 18.99 0.23 18.87
N ASP A 383 18.49 -0.87 19.45
CA ASP A 383 17.14 -0.95 20.00
C ASP A 383 16.88 0.11 21.07
N ALA A 384 17.86 0.34 21.95
CA ALA A 384 17.77 1.36 22.99
C ALA A 384 17.71 2.79 22.44
N ARG A 385 18.29 3.08 21.27
CA ARG A 385 18.34 4.42 20.66
C ARG A 385 17.24 4.67 19.63
N ARG A 386 16.41 3.68 19.32
CA ARG A 386 15.31 3.84 18.35
C ARG A 386 14.31 4.90 18.79
N LEU A 387 13.87 5.71 17.84
CA LEU A 387 12.84 6.74 18.03
C LEU A 387 11.43 6.23 17.69
N ASP A 388 11.31 5.02 17.16
CA ASP A 388 10.05 4.36 16.76
C ASP A 388 9.75 3.14 17.66
N ARG A 389 9.89 3.33 18.99
CA ARG A 389 9.72 2.24 19.97
C ARG A 389 8.28 1.70 20.03
N MET A 390 7.31 2.53 19.68
CA MET A 390 5.92 2.15 19.47
C MET A 390 5.37 2.84 18.22
N VAL A 391 4.67 2.10 17.37
CA VAL A 391 4.11 2.60 16.11
C VAL A 391 2.67 2.13 15.95
N PHE A 392 1.74 3.07 15.80
CA PHE A 392 0.35 2.80 15.46
C PHE A 392 0.15 2.81 13.95
N TYR A 393 -0.79 2.01 13.48
CA TYR A 393 -1.20 1.87 12.09
C TYR A 393 -2.71 2.04 12.02
N SER A 394 -3.19 3.01 11.25
CA SER A 394 -4.62 3.33 11.20
C SER A 394 -5.04 3.98 9.89
N ASP A 395 -6.35 4.05 9.66
CA ASP A 395 -6.92 4.99 8.71
C ASP A 395 -6.90 6.42 9.29
N LYS A 396 -7.17 7.43 8.46
CA LYS A 396 -7.11 8.83 8.93
C LYS A 396 -8.16 9.17 10.00
N GLU A 397 -9.31 8.49 10.03
CA GLU A 397 -10.39 8.77 10.98
C GLU A 397 -10.04 8.24 12.38
N ASN A 398 -9.72 6.95 12.46
CA ASN A 398 -9.32 6.29 13.69
C ASN A 398 -7.95 6.80 14.16
N GLY A 399 -7.03 7.13 13.24
CA GLY A 399 -5.75 7.75 13.58
C GLY A 399 -5.91 9.08 14.31
N SER A 400 -6.91 9.90 13.94
CA SER A 400 -7.21 11.16 14.65
C SER A 400 -7.66 10.89 16.09
N LYS A 401 -8.58 9.94 16.27
CA LYS A 401 -9.05 9.51 17.60
C LYS A 401 -7.90 8.94 18.45
N ILE A 402 -7.05 8.09 17.86
CA ILE A 402 -5.87 7.52 18.54
C ILE A 402 -4.94 8.64 19.01
N ALA A 403 -4.68 9.66 18.18
CA ALA A 403 -3.85 10.80 18.56
C ALA A 403 -4.46 11.59 19.73
N GLU A 404 -5.78 11.77 19.77
CA GLU A 404 -6.49 12.39 20.91
C GLU A 404 -6.32 11.57 22.21
N LEU A 405 -6.47 10.24 22.12
CA LEU A 405 -6.23 9.36 23.28
C LEU A 405 -4.79 9.45 23.79
N LEU A 406 -3.82 9.51 22.87
CA LEU A 406 -2.41 9.65 23.21
C LEU A 406 -2.10 11.03 23.81
N GLN A 407 -2.74 12.10 23.31
CA GLN A 407 -2.64 13.44 23.89
C GLN A 407 -3.14 13.43 25.33
N LYS A 408 -4.30 12.82 25.60
CA LYS A 408 -4.83 12.66 26.96
C LYS A 408 -3.86 11.91 27.87
N ILE A 409 -3.26 10.82 27.39
CA ILE A 409 -2.25 10.08 28.15
C ILE A 409 -1.00 10.93 28.41
N SER A 410 -0.57 11.74 27.43
CA SER A 410 0.57 12.65 27.57
C SER A 410 0.28 13.81 28.52
N ASP A 411 -0.96 14.27 28.64
CA ASP A 411 -1.33 15.33 29.58
C ASP A 411 -1.42 14.79 31.02
N GLU A 412 -1.93 13.56 31.18
CA GLU A 412 -2.01 12.87 32.47
C GLU A 412 -0.65 12.37 32.97
N ASN A 413 0.25 11.96 32.07
CA ASN A 413 1.60 11.49 32.39
C ASN A 413 2.63 12.14 31.44
N PRO A 414 2.97 13.43 31.66
CA PRO A 414 3.86 14.17 30.76
C PRO A 414 5.24 13.52 30.59
N GLU A 415 5.77 12.86 31.61
CA GLU A 415 7.06 12.18 31.58
C GLU A 415 7.11 10.97 30.63
N TRP A 416 5.96 10.48 30.15
CA TRP A 416 5.89 9.35 29.23
C TRP A 416 6.22 9.75 27.79
N LEU A 417 5.79 10.95 27.35
CA LEU A 417 5.85 11.37 25.95
C LEU A 417 6.31 12.81 25.74
N LYS A 418 5.98 13.74 26.64
CA LYS A 418 6.23 15.17 26.42
C LYS A 418 7.73 15.48 26.33
N GLY A 419 8.12 16.16 25.26
CA GLY A 419 9.52 16.53 25.00
C GLY A 419 10.42 15.36 24.60
N ARG A 420 9.86 14.16 24.42
CA ARG A 420 10.60 13.02 23.88
C ARG A 420 10.94 13.25 22.40
N PRO A 421 12.13 12.85 21.93
CA PRO A 421 12.50 13.04 20.54
C PRO A 421 11.69 12.10 19.65
N LEU A 422 11.18 12.66 18.55
CA LEU A 422 10.46 11.95 17.50
C LEU A 422 11.39 11.60 16.34
N PRO A 423 11.06 10.55 15.55
CA PRO A 423 11.76 10.31 14.29
C PRO A 423 11.79 11.58 13.42
N PRO A 424 12.84 11.83 12.63
CA PRO A 424 12.82 12.94 11.67
C PRO A 424 11.73 12.69 10.63
N LEU A 425 11.31 13.77 9.94
CA LEU A 425 10.28 13.69 8.89
C LEU A 425 8.94 13.08 9.35
N VAL A 426 8.52 13.45 10.56
CA VAL A 426 7.14 13.26 11.05
C VAL A 426 6.56 14.59 11.49
N ALA A 427 5.28 14.81 11.28
CA ALA A 427 4.57 15.97 11.82
C ALA A 427 4.11 15.68 13.26
N GLU A 428 4.22 16.63 14.19
CA GLU A 428 3.74 16.39 15.55
C GLU A 428 2.20 16.46 15.58
N ALA A 429 1.56 15.34 15.90
CA ALA A 429 0.10 15.21 15.98
C ALA A 429 -0.44 15.49 17.40
N ALA A 430 0.39 15.23 18.40
CA ALA A 430 0.17 15.45 19.83
C ALA A 430 1.53 15.54 20.51
N SER A 431 1.59 16.02 21.75
CA SER A 431 2.87 16.21 22.44
C SER A 431 3.66 14.89 22.53
N GLY A 432 4.80 14.83 21.86
CA GLY A 432 5.61 13.60 21.80
C GLY A 432 5.03 12.48 20.95
N VAL A 433 4.10 12.79 20.04
CA VAL A 433 3.51 11.87 19.06
C VAL A 433 3.73 12.39 17.66
N GLY A 434 4.56 11.69 16.89
CA GLY A 434 4.80 11.98 15.47
C GLY A 434 3.77 11.29 14.59
N ALA A 435 3.41 11.89 13.47
CA ALA A 435 2.47 11.35 12.50
C ALA A 435 3.02 11.46 11.08
N ALA A 436 2.66 10.47 10.26
CA ALA A 436 3.09 10.38 8.87
C ALA A 436 2.12 9.51 8.06
N GLU A 437 1.87 9.85 6.81
CA GLU A 437 0.95 9.18 5.88
C GLU A 437 1.64 8.00 5.20
N GLU A 438 0.97 6.85 5.10
CA GLU A 438 1.46 5.69 4.33
C GLU A 438 1.64 6.01 2.84
N PRO A 439 2.43 5.20 2.10
CA PRO A 439 2.50 5.35 0.65
C PRO A 439 1.11 5.25 0.04
N SER A 440 0.80 6.25 -0.79
CA SER A 440 -0.35 6.22 -1.68
C SER A 440 -0.33 4.98 -2.59
N GLU A 441 -1.49 4.66 -3.15
CA GLU A 441 -1.62 3.59 -4.13
C GLU A 441 -0.69 3.80 -5.33
N TYR A 442 -0.54 5.05 -5.79
CA TYR A 442 0.41 5.42 -6.84
C TYR A 442 1.86 5.07 -6.47
N GLN A 443 2.29 5.43 -5.26
CA GLN A 443 3.63 5.12 -4.78
C GLN A 443 3.86 3.62 -4.68
N ASN A 444 2.87 2.87 -4.17
CA ASN A 444 2.94 1.42 -4.12
C ASN A 444 3.03 0.81 -5.53
N GLN A 445 2.20 1.23 -6.48
CA GLN A 445 2.26 0.71 -7.85
C GLN A 445 3.59 1.02 -8.55
N LYS A 446 4.13 2.22 -8.33
CA LYS A 446 5.33 2.69 -9.02
C LYS A 446 6.64 2.14 -8.44
N PHE A 447 6.71 2.00 -7.12
CA PHE A 447 7.94 1.68 -6.41
C PHE A 447 7.98 0.25 -5.85
N SER A 448 6.90 -0.52 -5.98
CA SER A 448 6.93 -1.95 -5.67
C SER A 448 7.79 -2.72 -6.65
N ARG A 449 8.64 -3.57 -6.09
CA ARG A 449 9.41 -4.54 -6.87
C ARG A 449 8.45 -5.57 -7.43
N ALA A 450 8.69 -6.03 -8.66
CA ALA A 450 7.88 -7.05 -9.29
C ALA A 450 7.78 -8.30 -8.38
N GLY A 451 6.56 -8.64 -7.96
CA GLY A 451 6.27 -9.78 -7.07
C GLY A 451 6.07 -9.42 -5.59
N ASP A 452 6.37 -8.19 -5.16
CA ASP A 452 6.17 -7.75 -3.78
C ASP A 452 4.85 -6.96 -3.68
N LYS A 453 3.89 -7.46 -2.88
CA LYS A 453 2.55 -6.84 -2.79
C LYS A 453 2.51 -5.60 -1.91
N ASN A 454 3.58 -5.26 -1.18
CA ASN A 454 3.64 -4.08 -0.33
C ASN A 454 5.08 -3.57 -0.24
N THR A 455 5.41 -2.47 -0.94
CA THR A 455 6.67 -1.77 -0.65
C THR A 455 6.62 -1.26 0.78
N SER A 456 7.63 -1.60 1.58
CA SER A 456 7.83 -0.95 2.88
C SER A 456 7.84 0.56 2.66
N PHE A 457 6.94 1.27 3.32
CA PHE A 457 6.94 2.74 3.40
C PHE A 457 8.33 3.35 3.52
N ASN A 458 9.14 2.77 4.40
CA ASN A 458 10.48 3.22 4.69
C ASN A 458 11.40 3.13 3.45
N ALA A 459 11.14 2.20 2.52
CA ALA A 459 11.89 2.07 1.28
C ALA A 459 11.56 3.20 0.30
N VAL A 460 10.27 3.53 0.11
CA VAL A 460 9.86 4.67 -0.75
C VAL A 460 10.44 5.98 -0.21
N ARG A 461 10.33 6.20 1.11
CA ARG A 461 10.93 7.35 1.79
C ARG A 461 12.42 7.44 1.59
N ALA A 462 13.13 6.36 1.91
CA ALA A 462 14.59 6.30 1.78
C ALA A 462 15.03 6.56 0.34
N LYS A 463 14.31 5.99 -0.63
CA LYS A 463 14.58 6.23 -2.05
C LYS A 463 14.40 7.70 -2.42
N PHE A 464 13.27 8.31 -2.04
CA PHE A 464 13.04 9.74 -2.28
C PHE A 464 14.17 10.60 -1.69
N LEU A 465 14.51 10.38 -0.42
CA LEU A 465 15.53 11.17 0.27
C LEU A 465 16.93 10.96 -0.32
N ARG A 466 17.26 9.72 -0.72
CA ARG A 466 18.51 9.43 -1.42
C ARG A 466 18.59 10.19 -2.73
N ASP A 467 17.54 10.16 -3.53
CA ASP A 467 17.54 10.80 -4.84
C ASP A 467 17.58 12.34 -4.71
N VAL A 468 16.93 12.92 -3.68
CA VAL A 468 17.08 14.33 -3.31
C VAL A 468 18.51 14.67 -2.91
N TRP A 469 19.16 13.81 -2.11
CA TRP A 469 20.52 14.05 -1.64
C TRP A 469 21.55 13.93 -2.77
N GLN A 470 21.33 12.98 -3.67
CA GLN A 470 22.09 12.83 -4.90
C GLN A 470 21.95 14.09 -5.76
N GLY A 471 20.72 14.58 -6.01
CA GLY A 471 20.49 15.85 -6.68
C GLY A 471 21.18 17.04 -6.00
N THR A 472 21.16 17.06 -4.67
CA THR A 472 21.82 18.11 -3.88
C THR A 472 23.34 18.11 -4.10
N ALA A 473 23.99 16.93 -4.07
CA ALA A 473 25.42 16.81 -4.38
C ALA A 473 25.75 17.35 -5.77
N MET A 474 24.90 17.04 -6.73
CA MET A 474 25.03 17.46 -8.13
C MET A 474 24.92 18.97 -8.31
N ASP A 475 23.93 19.58 -7.68
CA ASP A 475 23.76 21.02 -7.71
C ASP A 475 24.91 21.75 -7.01
N VAL A 476 25.38 21.22 -5.87
CA VAL A 476 26.55 21.77 -5.17
C VAL A 476 27.77 21.73 -6.09
N LEU A 477 28.06 20.60 -6.74
CA LEU A 477 29.17 20.44 -7.67
C LEU A 477 29.08 21.33 -8.91
N SER A 478 27.87 21.52 -9.43
CA SER A 478 27.64 22.24 -10.69
C SER A 478 27.65 23.74 -10.49
N ARG A 479 27.00 24.23 -9.43
CA ARG A 479 26.78 25.67 -9.18
C ARG A 479 27.87 26.33 -8.34
N ASN A 480 28.73 25.54 -7.69
CA ASN A 480 29.83 26.05 -6.87
C ASN A 480 31.19 25.51 -7.35
N PRO A 481 31.56 25.72 -8.63
CA PRO A 481 32.78 25.15 -9.20
C PRO A 481 34.05 25.62 -8.48
N ASP A 482 34.02 26.82 -7.91
CA ASP A 482 35.21 27.49 -7.37
C ASP A 482 35.24 27.55 -5.83
N ILE A 483 34.20 27.04 -5.15
CA ILE A 483 34.19 27.01 -3.68
C ILE A 483 35.21 26.00 -3.17
N GLN A 484 36.03 26.44 -2.21
CA GLN A 484 37.11 25.65 -1.62
C GLN A 484 36.79 25.29 -0.16
N PRO A 485 36.11 24.16 0.11
CA PRO A 485 35.59 23.86 1.45
C PRO A 485 36.69 23.65 2.50
N ARG A 486 37.86 23.08 2.13
CA ARG A 486 39.08 22.98 2.97
C ARG A 486 40.33 22.77 2.10
N GLY A 487 41.46 23.35 2.50
CA GLY A 487 42.78 23.04 1.91
C GLY A 487 43.06 23.65 0.52
N GLY A 488 42.32 24.70 0.13
CA GLY A 488 42.56 25.41 -1.14
C GLY A 488 42.08 24.68 -2.40
N ARG A 489 41.36 23.56 -2.24
CA ARG A 489 40.88 22.71 -3.35
C ARG A 489 39.41 22.93 -3.62
N THR A 490 39.01 22.92 -4.89
CA THR A 490 37.60 23.10 -5.28
C THR A 490 36.77 21.84 -5.05
N MET A 491 35.44 22.01 -4.97
CA MET A 491 34.49 20.88 -4.91
C MET A 491 34.69 19.88 -6.07
N ARG A 492 35.03 20.37 -7.27
CA ARG A 492 35.28 19.51 -8.44
C ARG A 492 36.58 18.72 -8.32
N GLU A 493 37.64 19.34 -7.80
CA GLU A 493 38.90 18.64 -7.54
C GLU A 493 38.74 17.56 -6.47
N ILE A 494 37.99 17.85 -5.40
CA ILE A 494 37.66 16.87 -4.37
C ILE A 494 36.87 15.72 -4.98
N PHE A 495 35.86 16.00 -5.82
CA PHE A 495 35.10 14.96 -6.51
C PHE A 495 35.96 14.10 -7.45
N SER A 496 36.86 14.71 -8.21
CA SER A 496 37.79 13.99 -9.10
C SER A 496 38.70 13.02 -8.35
N ASP A 497 39.07 13.33 -7.10
CA ASP A 497 39.85 12.43 -6.25
C ASP A 497 39.06 11.23 -5.72
N LEU A 498 37.73 11.32 -5.70
CA LEU A 498 36.88 10.20 -5.32
C LEU A 498 36.81 9.12 -6.42
N ILE A 499 37.23 9.46 -7.63
CA ILE A 499 37.28 8.54 -8.78
C ILE A 499 38.60 7.76 -8.73
N PRO A 500 38.57 6.41 -8.89
CA PRO A 500 39.78 5.60 -8.89
C PRO A 500 40.82 6.09 -9.91
N ALA A 501 42.10 5.99 -9.56
CA ALA A 501 43.20 6.45 -10.41
C ALA A 501 43.17 5.83 -11.83
N ALA A 502 42.79 4.56 -11.94
CA ALA A 502 42.65 3.84 -13.21
C ALA A 502 41.50 4.37 -14.10
N ASP A 503 40.60 5.17 -13.54
CA ASP A 503 39.37 5.63 -14.16
C ASP A 503 39.30 7.17 -14.28
N LYS A 504 40.41 7.89 -14.02
CA LYS A 504 40.46 9.36 -14.01
C LYS A 504 39.96 10.03 -15.30
N GLN A 505 40.02 9.34 -16.44
CA GLN A 505 39.45 9.83 -17.70
C GLN A 505 37.96 10.18 -17.58
N TYR A 506 37.21 9.47 -16.73
CA TYR A 506 35.79 9.73 -16.50
C TYR A 506 35.54 11.02 -15.71
N ALA A 507 36.50 11.49 -14.90
CA ALA A 507 36.38 12.77 -14.19
C ALA A 507 36.20 13.94 -15.18
N THR A 508 36.99 13.96 -16.26
CA THR A 508 36.88 14.96 -17.32
C THR A 508 35.57 14.81 -18.09
N GLN A 509 35.14 13.57 -18.39
CA GLN A 509 33.87 13.33 -19.07
C GLN A 509 32.67 13.81 -18.24
N PHE A 510 32.67 13.57 -16.93
CA PHE A 510 31.61 14.05 -16.04
C PHE A 510 31.53 15.57 -16.05
N GLN A 511 32.67 16.27 -15.95
CA GLN A 511 32.71 17.73 -15.99
C GLN A 511 32.23 18.29 -17.34
N GLN A 512 32.67 17.69 -18.46
CA GLN A 512 32.23 18.07 -19.81
C GLN A 512 30.73 17.81 -20.03
N ALA A 513 30.21 16.74 -19.45
CA ALA A 513 28.79 16.41 -19.51
C ALA A 513 27.91 17.36 -18.67
N GLY A 514 28.50 18.22 -17.85
CA GLY A 514 27.78 19.00 -16.84
C GLY A 514 27.20 18.10 -15.73
N PHE A 515 27.90 16.99 -15.46
CA PHE A 515 27.46 15.89 -14.60
C PHE A 515 26.17 15.20 -15.05
N ASP A 516 25.77 15.33 -16.32
CA ASP A 516 24.61 14.60 -16.85
C ASP A 516 24.96 13.11 -17.07
N GLU A 517 24.45 12.24 -16.20
CA GLU A 517 24.69 10.79 -16.24
C GLU A 517 24.22 10.15 -17.55
N SER A 518 23.20 10.71 -18.21
CA SER A 518 22.68 10.16 -19.46
C SER A 518 23.68 10.22 -20.62
N LYS A 519 24.72 11.04 -20.49
CA LYS A 519 25.81 11.20 -21.47
C LYS A 519 26.97 10.24 -21.26
N LEU A 520 26.89 9.34 -20.28
CA LEU A 520 27.96 8.40 -19.92
C LEU A 520 27.67 6.99 -20.43
N ASP A 521 28.73 6.23 -20.68
CA ASP A 521 28.63 4.79 -20.89
C ASP A 521 28.33 4.06 -19.56
N ASP A 522 27.94 2.79 -19.61
CA ASP A 522 27.51 2.06 -18.40
C ASP A 522 28.62 1.94 -17.34
N ARG A 523 29.88 1.89 -17.76
CA ARG A 523 31.02 1.88 -16.83
C ARG A 523 31.17 3.25 -16.16
N GLY A 524 31.12 4.32 -16.93
CA GLY A 524 31.15 5.70 -16.47
C GLY A 524 30.00 5.99 -15.50
N LYS A 525 28.78 5.53 -15.79
CA LYS A 525 27.62 5.64 -14.88
C LYS A 525 27.90 5.01 -13.52
N ARG A 526 28.41 3.78 -13.47
CA ARG A 526 28.73 3.10 -12.19
C ARG A 526 29.82 3.83 -11.40
N ILE A 527 30.85 4.32 -12.09
CA ILE A 527 31.94 5.09 -11.45
C ILE A 527 31.40 6.42 -10.92
N PHE A 528 30.55 7.07 -11.71
CA PHE A 528 29.90 8.31 -11.36
C PHE A 528 29.02 8.17 -10.11
N GLU A 529 28.13 7.19 -10.11
CA GLU A 529 27.26 6.87 -8.98
C GLU A 529 28.08 6.62 -7.70
N SER A 530 29.14 5.81 -7.81
CA SER A 530 30.05 5.55 -6.69
C SER A 530 30.74 6.82 -6.18
N ALA A 531 31.25 7.67 -7.09
CA ALA A 531 31.89 8.92 -6.72
C ALA A 531 30.90 9.91 -6.06
N ILE A 532 29.66 9.98 -6.54
CA ILE A 532 28.61 10.80 -5.94
C ILE A 532 28.21 10.29 -4.57
N GLN A 533 28.06 8.98 -4.38
CA GLN A 533 27.83 8.39 -3.07
C GLN A 533 28.92 8.76 -2.07
N ARG A 534 30.19 8.69 -2.50
CA ARG A 534 31.31 9.13 -1.66
C ARG A 534 31.26 10.63 -1.37
N PHE A 535 30.92 11.46 -2.36
CA PHE A 535 30.79 12.91 -2.16
C PHE A 535 29.68 13.26 -1.17
N MET A 536 28.54 12.57 -1.25
CA MET A 536 27.40 12.73 -0.36
C MET A 536 27.72 12.46 1.11
N ALA A 537 28.69 11.60 1.41
CA ALA A 537 29.05 11.24 2.78
C ALA A 537 30.37 11.83 3.27
N ASP A 538 31.36 11.98 2.39
CA ASP A 538 32.67 12.50 2.79
C ASP A 538 32.70 14.05 2.71
N VAL A 539 31.85 14.68 1.89
CA VAL A 539 31.88 16.13 1.63
C VAL A 539 30.65 16.87 2.14
N LEU A 540 29.44 16.46 1.74
CA LEU A 540 28.21 17.19 2.13
C LEU A 540 28.03 17.34 3.65
N PRO A 541 28.37 16.36 4.51
CA PRO A 541 28.24 16.51 5.97
C PRO A 541 29.15 17.59 6.56
N ASN A 542 30.20 18.00 5.83
CA ASN A 542 31.11 19.07 6.24
C ASN A 542 30.64 20.48 5.83
N ILE A 543 29.55 20.57 5.05
CA ILE A 543 28.91 21.84 4.69
C ILE A 543 27.86 22.17 5.75
N LYS A 544 27.78 23.44 6.17
CA LYS A 544 26.75 23.88 7.13
C LYS A 544 25.35 23.55 6.60
N SER A 545 24.50 22.97 7.43
CA SER A 545 23.16 22.53 7.04
C SER A 545 22.33 23.68 6.47
N GLU A 546 22.47 24.90 7.02
CA GLU A 546 21.82 26.11 6.52
C GLU A 546 22.23 26.47 5.09
N SER A 547 23.48 26.20 4.71
CA SER A 547 23.99 26.45 3.36
C SER A 547 23.51 25.40 2.36
N LEU A 548 23.16 24.20 2.81
CA LEU A 548 22.59 23.15 1.96
C LEU A 548 21.08 23.30 1.74
N MET A 549 20.36 23.94 2.68
CA MET A 549 18.90 24.08 2.61
C MET A 549 18.36 24.53 1.25
N PRO A 550 18.91 25.54 0.56
CA PRO A 550 18.37 25.98 -0.74
C PRO A 550 18.41 24.86 -1.78
N TYR A 551 19.54 24.15 -1.90
CA TYR A 551 19.73 23.05 -2.84
C TYR A 551 18.80 21.88 -2.53
N VAL A 552 18.71 21.51 -1.24
CA VAL A 552 17.84 20.42 -0.78
C VAL A 552 16.37 20.76 -1.07
N ASN A 553 15.94 21.98 -0.78
CA ASN A 553 14.56 22.43 -1.04
C ASN A 553 14.21 22.45 -2.54
N GLU A 554 15.15 22.86 -3.39
CA GLU A 554 14.94 22.82 -4.84
C GLU A 554 14.79 21.38 -5.34
N GLU A 555 15.67 20.48 -4.90
CA GLU A 555 15.60 19.06 -5.31
C GLU A 555 14.37 18.35 -4.75
N ILE A 556 13.94 18.67 -3.52
CA ILE A 556 12.64 18.23 -2.99
C ILE A 556 11.52 18.63 -3.95
N LYS A 557 11.42 19.91 -4.33
CA LYS A 557 10.35 20.41 -5.21
C LYS A 557 10.37 19.73 -6.57
N LYS A 558 11.56 19.53 -7.14
CA LYS A 558 11.76 18.86 -8.42
C LYS A 558 11.31 17.39 -8.38
N ARG A 559 11.68 16.66 -7.33
CA ARG A 559 11.42 15.23 -7.18
C ARG A 559 10.03 14.91 -6.64
N ALA A 560 9.40 15.82 -5.90
CA ALA A 560 8.15 15.57 -5.19
C ALA A 560 7.05 15.02 -6.11
N LYS A 561 6.87 15.61 -7.31
CA LYS A 561 5.90 15.13 -8.31
C LYS A 561 6.20 13.71 -8.80
N GLU A 562 7.48 13.36 -8.99
CA GLU A 562 7.90 12.03 -9.41
C GLU A 562 7.52 10.96 -8.36
N TYR A 563 7.49 11.34 -7.09
CA TYR A 563 7.22 10.46 -5.96
C TYR A 563 5.79 10.55 -5.43
N GLY A 564 4.91 11.38 -6.02
CA GLY A 564 3.57 11.61 -5.48
C GLY A 564 3.57 12.25 -4.10
N VAL A 565 4.61 13.04 -3.79
CA VAL A 565 4.82 13.69 -2.51
C VAL A 565 4.36 15.15 -2.59
N ASN A 566 3.80 15.67 -1.50
CA ASN A 566 3.58 17.11 -1.37
C ASN A 566 4.86 17.81 -0.87
N PRO A 567 5.51 18.67 -1.70
CA PRO A 567 6.74 19.34 -1.30
C PRO A 567 6.58 20.32 -0.12
N GLU A 568 5.35 20.78 0.13
CA GLU A 568 5.05 21.73 1.20
C GLU A 568 4.74 21.04 2.54
N ASN A 569 4.64 19.71 2.55
CA ASN A 569 4.30 18.93 3.73
C ASN A 569 5.01 17.57 3.75
N LEU A 570 6.34 17.61 3.65
CA LEU A 570 7.18 16.42 3.56
C LEU A 570 7.05 15.51 4.77
N ALA A 571 6.96 16.07 5.98
CA ALA A 571 6.94 15.26 7.19
C ALA A 571 5.64 14.45 7.35
N PHE A 572 4.57 14.89 6.69
CA PHE A 572 3.34 14.12 6.65
C PHE A 572 3.28 13.19 5.43
N ASN A 573 3.78 13.59 4.24
CA ASN A 573 3.52 12.86 2.98
C ASN A 573 4.73 12.10 2.39
N ILE A 574 5.91 12.15 3.03
CA ILE A 574 7.02 11.24 2.75
C ILE A 574 7.10 10.33 3.90
#